data_AF-A0A969T4L6-F1
#
_entry.id   AF-A0A969T4L6-F1
#
_cell.length_a   1.000
_cell.length_b   1.000
_cell.length_c   1.000
_cell.angle_alpha   90.00
_cell.angle_beta   90.00
_cell.angle_gamma   90.00
#
_symmetry.space_group_name_H-M   'P 1'
#
loop_
_entity.id
_entity.type
_entity.pdbx_description
1 polymer ?
#
loop_
_entity_poly.entity_id
_entity_poly.type
_entity_poly.pdbx_seq_one_letter_code
_entity_poly.pdbx_strand_id
1 'polypeptide(L)'
;MTELYHHGAELEEWWQSHQGVISDHIAAASDRVSMRGIYKDAEKLGGLTQVEVRHPLSGEKQDIKIWNQLTEGQLEEIQNRIIPYEQVRHGEPERVFWWFWRFYPQLVVQETGIDTPSALLLPADTRIPDCAVHDHNSIVSALAGALFPEKSQSPNSVSHADLFLFTFSPVQEFIKSSRKLLDFWSGSYLLHYLSARLCWFIAERYGPDAVITPSLWGQEIIDAWILKEYPDFEQYFREIDRLGIRNRDAQGSTAVSRFQDRASTSLSTAGFPNVITALVPREEAKDFAEELTQEMRKLWKEIGTKVRDHIT
;
A
#
# COMPACT_ATOMS: atom_id res chain seq x y z
N MET A 1 -19.08 7.65 20.23
CA MET A 1 -17.77 7.61 19.56
C MET A 1 -16.78 7.02 20.52
N THR A 2 -16.71 5.70 20.52
CA THR A 2 -15.67 4.94 21.20
C THR A 2 -14.36 5.22 20.46
N GLU A 3 -13.26 5.58 21.14
CA GLU A 3 -11.96 5.77 20.48
C GLU A 3 -11.56 4.48 19.74
N LEU A 4 -11.73 4.48 18.41
CA LEU A 4 -11.33 3.38 17.53
C LEU A 4 -9.80 3.24 17.48
N TYR A 5 -9.08 4.24 17.95
CA TYR A 5 -7.63 4.28 18.08
C TYR A 5 -7.27 5.25 19.20
N HIS A 6 -6.30 4.90 20.05
CA HIS A 6 -5.84 5.72 21.17
C HIS A 6 -5.41 7.14 20.73
N HIS A 7 -4.74 7.26 19.58
CA HIS A 7 -4.37 8.56 19.02
C HIS A 7 -5.39 9.10 18.00
N GLY A 8 -6.58 8.51 17.92
CA GLY A 8 -7.58 8.88 16.92
C GLY A 8 -8.06 10.33 17.05
N ALA A 9 -8.30 10.80 18.27
CA ALA A 9 -8.69 12.19 18.52
C ALA A 9 -7.58 13.18 18.16
N GLU A 10 -6.32 12.86 18.48
CA GLU A 10 -5.15 13.68 18.15
C GLU A 10 -4.93 13.75 16.62
N LEU A 11 -5.08 12.61 15.93
CA LEU A 11 -4.97 12.54 14.47
C LEU A 11 -6.11 13.30 13.77
N GLU A 12 -7.34 13.18 14.26
CA GLU A 12 -8.50 13.91 13.72
C GLU A 12 -8.34 15.42 13.97
N GLU A 13 -7.92 15.82 15.17
CA GLU A 13 -7.59 17.21 15.46
C GLU A 13 -6.48 17.70 14.54
N TRP A 14 -5.40 16.93 14.36
CA TRP A 14 -4.34 17.27 13.41
C TRP A 14 -4.90 17.41 11.99
N TRP A 15 -5.70 16.47 11.54
CA TRP A 15 -6.28 16.48 10.19
C TRP A 15 -7.17 17.70 9.92
N GLN A 16 -8.08 18.00 10.86
CA GLN A 16 -9.10 19.06 10.72
C GLN A 16 -8.54 20.46 10.98
N SER A 17 -7.68 20.60 11.99
CA SER A 17 -7.13 21.90 12.39
C SER A 17 -5.79 22.22 11.72
N HIS A 18 -5.13 21.23 11.11
CA HIS A 18 -3.85 21.41 10.40
C HIS A 18 -3.98 21.14 8.89
N GLN A 19 -2.82 20.89 8.26
CA GLN A 19 -2.57 20.93 6.82
C GLN A 19 -2.81 19.58 6.12
N GLY A 20 -3.40 18.57 6.78
CA GLY A 20 -3.74 17.29 6.16
C GLY A 20 -4.67 17.43 4.95
N VAL A 21 -5.61 18.39 5.02
CA VAL A 21 -6.49 18.77 3.90
C VAL A 21 -5.70 19.19 2.64
N ILE A 22 -4.49 19.75 2.79
CA ILE A 22 -3.65 20.13 1.65
C ILE A 22 -3.20 18.89 0.87
N SER A 23 -2.85 17.79 1.57
CA SER A 23 -2.49 16.53 0.93
C SER A 23 -3.65 15.97 0.10
N ASP A 24 -4.87 15.99 0.65
CA ASP A 24 -6.08 15.58 -0.09
C ASP A 24 -6.32 16.46 -1.32
N HIS A 25 -6.21 17.78 -1.18
CA HIS A 25 -6.35 18.69 -2.30
C HIS A 25 -5.31 18.48 -3.40
N ILE A 26 -4.04 18.22 -3.05
CA ILE A 26 -2.98 17.96 -4.03
C ILE A 26 -3.22 16.61 -4.72
N ALA A 27 -3.58 15.56 -3.99
CA ALA A 27 -3.92 14.26 -4.55
C ALA A 27 -5.12 14.37 -5.51
N ALA A 28 -6.22 14.97 -5.05
CA ALA A 28 -7.42 15.14 -5.85
C ALA A 28 -7.19 16.02 -7.10
N ALA A 29 -6.33 17.04 -7.01
CA ALA A 29 -5.96 17.85 -8.17
C ALA A 29 -5.02 17.12 -9.15
N SER A 30 -4.29 16.10 -8.69
CA SER A 30 -3.43 15.26 -9.53
C SER A 30 -4.23 14.19 -10.27
N ASP A 31 -5.24 13.62 -9.60
CA ASP A 31 -6.11 12.58 -10.16
C ASP A 31 -7.23 13.15 -11.04
N ARG A 32 -7.69 14.39 -10.78
CA ARG A 32 -8.96 14.90 -11.29
C ARG A 32 -8.86 16.35 -11.79
N VAL A 33 -9.66 16.67 -12.80
CA VAL A 33 -9.92 18.07 -13.15
C VAL A 33 -10.68 18.74 -12.00
N SER A 34 -10.11 19.81 -11.45
CA SER A 34 -10.75 20.63 -10.40
C SER A 34 -12.03 21.31 -10.91
N MET A 35 -13.18 20.64 -10.80
CA MET A 35 -14.48 21.22 -11.11
C MET A 35 -15.02 22.03 -9.93
N ARG A 36 -14.79 23.35 -9.94
CA ARG A 36 -15.36 24.26 -8.94
C ARG A 36 -16.88 24.40 -9.12
N GLY A 37 -17.64 24.37 -8.02
CA GLY A 37 -19.06 24.73 -8.00
C GLY A 37 -20.04 23.63 -8.40
N ILE A 38 -19.59 22.38 -8.57
CA ILE A 38 -20.45 21.21 -8.85
C ILE A 38 -20.36 20.21 -7.70
N TYR A 39 -20.58 20.68 -6.47
CA TYR A 39 -20.88 19.81 -5.34
C TYR A 39 -22.39 19.80 -5.19
N LYS A 40 -23.04 18.75 -5.69
CA LYS A 40 -24.40 18.45 -5.23
C LYS A 40 -24.23 17.58 -3.99
N ASP A 41 -24.72 18.05 -2.86
CA ASP A 41 -24.76 17.27 -1.63
C ASP A 41 -25.32 15.88 -1.94
N ALA A 42 -24.64 14.82 -1.51
CA ALA A 42 -25.12 13.45 -1.66
C ALA A 42 -26.54 13.29 -1.07
N GLU A 43 -26.89 14.10 -0.07
CA GLU A 43 -28.24 14.21 0.50
C GLU A 43 -29.32 14.58 -0.53
N LYS A 44 -28.99 15.40 -1.55
CA LYS A 44 -29.93 15.77 -2.63
C LYS A 44 -30.05 14.70 -3.71
N LEU A 45 -29.16 13.70 -3.74
CA LEU A 45 -29.15 12.61 -4.72
C LEU A 45 -29.97 11.38 -4.29
N GLY A 46 -30.66 11.44 -3.15
CA GLY A 46 -31.76 10.53 -2.84
C GLY A 46 -31.36 9.05 -2.70
N GLY A 47 -30.29 8.76 -1.96
CA GLY A 47 -29.91 7.38 -1.64
C GLY A 47 -29.44 6.61 -2.88
N LEU A 48 -28.28 6.96 -3.41
CA LEU A 48 -27.63 6.21 -4.49
C LEU A 48 -27.45 4.75 -4.05
N THR A 49 -28.19 3.85 -4.69
CA THR A 49 -28.12 2.40 -4.43
C THR A 49 -27.07 1.68 -5.28
N GLN A 50 -26.39 2.44 -6.14
CA GLN A 50 -25.38 1.97 -7.06
C GLN A 50 -24.43 3.11 -7.42
N VAL A 51 -23.17 2.76 -7.68
CA VAL A 51 -22.14 3.66 -8.18
C VAL A 51 -21.48 3.03 -9.40
N GLU A 52 -21.44 3.79 -10.50
CA GLU A 52 -20.70 3.43 -11.71
C GLU A 52 -19.21 3.58 -11.42
N VAL A 53 -18.41 2.61 -11.84
CA VAL A 53 -16.95 2.69 -11.93
C VAL A 53 -16.49 2.48 -13.35
N ARG A 54 -15.34 3.05 -13.68
CA ARG A 54 -14.75 3.00 -15.02
C ARG A 54 -13.33 2.51 -14.96
N HIS A 55 -13.01 1.59 -15.84
CA HIS A 55 -11.63 1.15 -16.01
C HIS A 55 -10.79 2.32 -16.58
N PRO A 56 -9.67 2.72 -15.96
CA PRO A 56 -8.94 3.93 -16.33
C PRO A 56 -8.35 3.89 -17.75
N LEU A 57 -8.01 2.71 -18.26
CA LEU A 57 -7.48 2.54 -19.63
C LEU A 57 -8.55 2.35 -20.72
N SER A 58 -9.48 1.39 -20.56
CA SER A 58 -10.46 1.05 -21.59
C SER A 58 -11.72 1.92 -21.55
N GLY A 59 -12.01 2.56 -20.41
CA GLY A 59 -13.27 3.28 -20.19
C GLY A 59 -14.48 2.37 -20.00
N GLU A 60 -14.28 1.04 -19.96
CA GLU A 60 -15.32 0.05 -19.69
C GLU A 60 -15.99 0.33 -18.35
N LYS A 61 -17.31 0.12 -18.32
CA LYS A 61 -18.15 0.45 -17.18
C LYS A 61 -18.45 -0.79 -16.34
N GLN A 62 -18.54 -0.60 -15.04
CA GLN A 62 -19.08 -1.59 -14.11
C GLN A 62 -19.93 -0.87 -13.06
N ASP A 63 -21.12 -1.37 -12.79
CA ASP A 63 -21.96 -0.86 -11.70
C ASP A 63 -21.70 -1.65 -10.42
N ILE A 64 -21.33 -0.96 -9.35
CA ILE A 64 -21.20 -1.51 -8.01
C ILE A 64 -22.47 -1.14 -7.25
N LYS A 65 -23.22 -2.15 -6.80
CA LYS A 65 -24.37 -1.90 -5.93
C LYS A 65 -23.86 -1.44 -4.57
N ILE A 66 -24.37 -0.30 -4.11
CA ILE A 66 -24.14 0.16 -2.74
C ILE A 66 -25.25 -0.43 -1.89
N TRP A 67 -24.87 -1.14 -0.84
CA TRP A 67 -25.81 -1.65 0.16
C TRP A 67 -26.37 -0.43 0.89
N ASN A 68 -27.62 -0.13 0.59
CA ASN A 68 -28.35 0.90 1.31
C ASN A 68 -28.43 0.50 2.80
N GLN A 69 -28.27 1.49 3.68
CA GLN A 69 -28.76 1.49 5.08
C GLN A 69 -27.89 0.81 6.15
N LEU A 70 -26.55 0.88 6.07
CA LEU A 70 -25.78 0.77 7.31
C LEU A 70 -25.95 2.08 8.09
N THR A 71 -26.58 2.00 9.26
CA THR A 71 -26.62 3.09 10.24
C THR A 71 -25.22 3.36 10.79
N GLU A 72 -24.98 4.57 11.31
CA GLU A 72 -23.70 4.89 11.98
C GLU A 72 -23.35 3.87 13.08
N GLY A 73 -24.34 3.41 13.85
CA GLY A 73 -24.14 2.38 14.86
C GLY A 73 -23.68 1.03 14.28
N GLN A 74 -24.25 0.61 13.14
CA GLN A 74 -23.80 -0.62 12.46
C GLN A 74 -22.40 -0.48 11.88
N LEU A 75 -22.03 0.71 11.39
CA LEU A 75 -20.67 0.98 10.94
C LEU A 75 -19.68 0.93 12.12
N GLU A 76 -20.02 1.53 13.26
CA GLU A 76 -19.21 1.46 14.48
C GLU A 76 -19.07 0.01 14.96
N GLU A 77 -20.13 -0.80 14.90
CA GLU A 77 -20.06 -2.23 15.21
C GLU A 77 -19.16 -3.02 14.25
N ILE A 78 -19.26 -2.76 12.94
CA ILE A 78 -18.39 -3.38 11.92
C ILE A 78 -16.93 -3.01 12.19
N GLN A 79 -16.64 -1.73 12.37
CA GLN A 79 -15.29 -1.26 12.70
C GLN A 79 -14.79 -1.89 13.99
N ASN A 80 -15.65 -2.03 15.00
CA ASN A 80 -15.28 -2.63 16.27
C ASN A 80 -14.94 -4.13 16.16
N ARG A 81 -15.54 -4.85 15.22
CA ARG A 81 -15.21 -6.27 14.94
C ARG A 81 -13.94 -6.43 14.13
N ILE A 82 -13.74 -5.57 13.12
CA ILE A 82 -12.58 -5.67 12.21
C ILE A 82 -11.30 -5.17 12.90
N ILE A 83 -11.37 -4.04 13.60
CA ILE A 83 -10.19 -3.33 14.12
C ILE A 83 -9.78 -3.92 15.48
N PRO A 84 -8.67 -4.69 15.54
CA PRO A 84 -8.25 -5.39 16.73
C PRO A 84 -7.76 -4.42 17.82
N TYR A 85 -8.17 -4.68 19.06
CA TYR A 85 -7.89 -3.78 20.17
C TYR A 85 -6.38 -3.63 20.48
N GLU A 86 -5.68 -4.74 20.66
CA GLU A 86 -4.28 -4.73 21.11
C GLU A 86 -3.32 -4.28 19.99
N GLN A 87 -3.48 -4.78 18.78
CA GLN A 87 -2.58 -4.51 17.66
C GLN A 87 -2.76 -3.11 17.06
N VAL A 88 -4.00 -2.62 17.05
CA VAL A 88 -4.35 -1.39 16.33
C VAL A 88 -4.77 -0.28 17.29
N ARG A 89 -5.67 -0.53 18.25
CA ARG A 89 -6.17 0.56 19.10
C ARG A 89 -5.16 1.07 20.10
N HIS A 90 -4.27 0.20 20.59
CA HIS A 90 -3.19 0.51 21.54
C HIS A 90 -1.80 0.20 20.97
N GLY A 91 -1.70 -0.04 19.66
CA GLY A 91 -0.43 -0.30 18.99
C GLY A 91 0.38 0.97 18.74
N GLU A 92 1.70 0.80 18.60
CA GLU A 92 2.60 1.87 18.15
C GLU A 92 2.19 2.37 16.75
N PRO A 93 2.25 3.69 16.47
CA PRO A 93 1.75 4.28 15.22
C PRO A 93 2.24 3.61 13.94
N GLU A 94 3.52 3.24 13.86
CA GLU A 94 4.09 2.57 12.69
C GLU A 94 3.44 1.20 12.44
N ARG A 95 3.30 0.40 13.50
CA ARG A 95 2.65 -0.92 13.43
C ARG A 95 1.17 -0.79 13.03
N VAL A 96 0.50 0.21 13.60
CA VAL A 96 -0.90 0.54 13.29
C VAL A 96 -1.05 0.91 11.81
N PHE A 97 -0.12 1.71 11.28
CA PHE A 97 -0.12 2.09 9.87
C PHE A 97 0.06 0.87 8.96
N TRP A 98 1.05 0.02 9.22
CA TRP A 98 1.23 -1.23 8.45
C TRP A 98 -0.02 -2.10 8.45
N TRP A 99 -0.72 -2.19 9.58
CA TRP A 99 -1.95 -2.95 9.69
C TRP A 99 -3.08 -2.35 8.85
N PHE A 100 -3.34 -1.04 8.99
CA PHE A 100 -4.38 -0.35 8.22
C PHE A 100 -4.09 -0.40 6.73
N TRP A 101 -2.86 -0.12 6.33
CA TRP A 101 -2.43 -0.15 4.94
C TRP A 101 -2.64 -1.54 4.32
N ARG A 102 -2.21 -2.61 5.01
CA ARG A 102 -2.23 -3.95 4.42
C ARG A 102 -3.59 -4.64 4.50
N PHE A 103 -4.25 -4.61 5.66
CA PHE A 103 -5.37 -5.52 5.94
C PHE A 103 -6.73 -4.83 5.85
N TYR A 104 -6.84 -3.58 6.32
CA TYR A 104 -8.12 -2.93 6.49
C TYR A 104 -8.98 -2.88 5.21
N PRO A 105 -8.46 -2.49 4.02
CA PRO A 105 -9.25 -2.48 2.80
C PRO A 105 -9.87 -3.84 2.49
N GLN A 106 -9.10 -4.93 2.65
CA GLN A 106 -9.59 -6.27 2.37
C GLN A 106 -10.55 -6.74 3.46
N LEU A 107 -10.23 -6.57 4.74
CA LEU A 107 -11.11 -7.03 5.84
C LEU A 107 -12.48 -6.35 5.78
N VAL A 108 -12.55 -5.05 5.48
CA VAL A 108 -13.82 -4.32 5.36
C VAL A 108 -14.72 -4.91 4.28
N VAL A 109 -14.19 -5.20 3.08
CA VAL A 109 -15.03 -5.70 1.98
C VAL A 109 -15.44 -7.17 2.14
N GLN A 110 -14.77 -7.87 3.05
CA GLN A 110 -15.01 -9.27 3.39
C GLN A 110 -15.97 -9.44 4.57
N GLU A 111 -16.28 -8.37 5.31
CA GLU A 111 -17.22 -8.44 6.41
C GLU A 111 -18.61 -8.85 5.94
N THR A 112 -19.30 -9.68 6.73
CA THR A 112 -20.62 -10.24 6.41
C THR A 112 -21.69 -9.19 6.05
N GLY A 113 -21.57 -7.96 6.55
CA GLY A 113 -22.47 -6.85 6.21
C GLY A 113 -22.22 -6.19 4.86
N ILE A 114 -21.12 -6.54 4.18
CA ILE A 114 -20.67 -5.99 2.89
C ILE A 114 -20.51 -7.13 1.86
N ASP A 115 -19.75 -8.18 2.21
CA ASP A 115 -19.42 -9.40 1.44
C ASP A 115 -19.39 -9.18 -0.07
N THR A 116 -18.61 -8.19 -0.51
CA THR A 116 -18.54 -7.80 -1.91
C THR A 116 -17.14 -7.30 -2.27
N PRO A 117 -16.31 -8.15 -2.90
CA PRO A 117 -14.95 -7.78 -3.29
C PRO A 117 -14.88 -6.56 -4.22
N SER A 118 -15.91 -6.30 -5.03
CA SER A 118 -15.93 -5.11 -5.91
C SER A 118 -16.03 -3.80 -5.13
N ALA A 119 -16.37 -3.82 -3.83
CA ALA A 119 -16.36 -2.61 -3.00
C ALA A 119 -14.95 -1.98 -2.88
N LEU A 120 -13.88 -2.74 -3.12
CA LEU A 120 -12.51 -2.20 -3.22
C LEU A 120 -12.36 -1.20 -4.38
N LEU A 121 -13.23 -1.30 -5.38
CA LEU A 121 -13.20 -0.45 -6.57
C LEU A 121 -14.10 0.78 -6.42
N LEU A 122 -14.76 0.98 -5.26
CA LEU A 122 -15.60 2.17 -5.05
C LEU A 122 -14.78 3.44 -5.33
N PRO A 123 -15.29 4.34 -6.17
CA PRO A 123 -14.50 5.44 -6.66
C PRO A 123 -14.35 6.52 -5.59
N ALA A 124 -13.18 7.16 -5.55
CA ALA A 124 -12.93 8.31 -4.70
C ALA A 124 -13.82 9.51 -5.07
N ASP A 125 -14.18 9.63 -6.37
CA ASP A 125 -15.10 10.65 -6.87
C ASP A 125 -16.11 10.02 -7.83
N THR A 126 -17.40 10.12 -7.51
CA THR A 126 -18.47 9.54 -8.33
C THR A 126 -18.67 10.23 -9.68
N ARG A 127 -18.12 11.44 -9.88
CA ARG A 127 -18.21 12.19 -11.15
C ARG A 127 -17.14 11.77 -12.14
N ILE A 128 -15.98 11.36 -11.63
CA ILE A 128 -14.85 10.82 -12.41
C ILE A 128 -14.46 9.49 -11.76
N PRO A 129 -15.23 8.42 -12.01
CA PRO A 129 -15.15 7.20 -11.21
C PRO A 129 -14.10 6.22 -11.75
N ASP A 130 -12.88 6.71 -11.98
CA ASP A 130 -11.76 5.95 -12.57
C ASP A 130 -10.63 5.63 -11.56
N CYS A 131 -10.68 6.23 -10.37
CA CYS A 131 -9.74 6.01 -9.28
C CYS A 131 -10.48 5.50 -8.05
N ALA A 132 -10.05 4.37 -7.49
CA ALA A 132 -10.66 3.82 -6.28
C ALA A 132 -10.33 4.68 -5.05
N VAL A 133 -11.21 4.69 -4.05
CA VAL A 133 -11.01 5.41 -2.80
C VAL A 133 -9.74 4.97 -2.07
N HIS A 134 -9.39 3.68 -2.16
CA HIS A 134 -8.17 3.16 -1.57
C HIS A 134 -6.93 3.73 -2.25
N ASP A 135 -6.89 3.75 -3.57
CA ASP A 135 -5.76 4.28 -4.35
C ASP A 135 -5.57 5.78 -4.07
N HIS A 136 -6.67 6.55 -4.07
CA HIS A 136 -6.64 7.98 -3.71
C HIS A 136 -6.08 8.18 -2.30
N ASN A 137 -6.58 7.44 -1.31
CA ASN A 137 -6.13 7.56 0.07
C ASN A 137 -4.65 7.19 0.24
N SER A 138 -4.13 6.21 -0.53
CA SER A 138 -2.71 5.90 -0.56
C SER A 138 -1.86 7.09 -1.06
N ILE A 139 -2.30 7.80 -2.10
CA ILE A 139 -1.61 9.02 -2.55
C ILE A 139 -1.69 10.14 -1.50
N VAL A 140 -2.84 10.32 -0.85
CA VAL A 140 -3.01 11.29 0.23
C VAL A 140 -2.08 11.00 1.41
N SER A 141 -1.99 9.73 1.81
CA SER A 141 -1.09 9.21 2.85
C SER A 141 0.38 9.50 2.50
N ALA A 142 0.81 9.17 1.29
CA ALA A 142 2.15 9.43 0.80
C ALA A 142 2.50 10.93 0.78
N LEU A 143 1.57 11.78 0.33
CA LEU A 143 1.72 13.23 0.34
C LEU A 143 1.78 13.78 1.76
N ALA A 144 0.95 13.29 2.69
CA ALA A 144 1.00 13.71 4.08
C ALA A 144 2.37 13.41 4.70
N GLY A 145 2.91 12.21 4.50
CA GLY A 145 4.26 11.87 4.97
C GLY A 145 5.37 12.75 4.37
N ALA A 146 5.27 13.07 3.08
CA ALA A 146 6.27 13.89 2.39
C ALA A 146 6.17 15.40 2.69
N LEU A 147 4.95 15.93 2.88
CA LEU A 147 4.70 17.35 3.17
C LEU A 147 4.90 17.69 4.65
N PHE A 148 4.77 16.71 5.56
CA PHE A 148 4.89 16.91 7.01
C PHE A 148 5.93 15.96 7.62
N PRO A 149 7.21 16.06 7.22
CA PRO A 149 8.25 15.20 7.78
C PRO A 149 8.49 15.51 9.26
N GLU A 150 8.82 14.47 10.03
CA GLU A 150 9.13 14.57 11.46
C GLU A 150 10.24 15.60 11.77
N LYS A 151 11.22 15.73 10.86
CA LYS A 151 12.35 16.67 10.98
C LYS A 151 12.00 18.11 10.59
N SER A 152 10.74 18.43 10.31
CA SER A 152 10.31 19.78 9.95
C SER A 152 10.62 20.77 11.08
N GLN A 153 11.19 21.93 10.73
CA GLN A 153 11.61 22.95 11.71
C GLN A 153 10.44 23.53 12.52
N SER A 154 9.22 23.40 12.00
CA SER A 154 7.99 23.71 12.71
C SER A 154 6.99 22.56 12.51
N PRO A 155 6.31 22.09 13.58
CA PRO A 155 5.28 21.04 13.47
C PRO A 155 4.16 21.35 12.46
N ASN A 156 4.01 22.64 12.10
CA ASN A 156 2.93 23.14 11.24
C ASN A 156 3.44 23.83 9.96
N SER A 157 4.72 23.65 9.57
CA SER A 157 5.19 24.14 8.28
C SER A 157 5.07 23.08 7.21
N VAL A 158 4.24 23.36 6.18
CA VAL A 158 4.16 22.57 4.95
C VAL A 158 5.54 22.54 4.30
N SER A 159 6.08 21.34 4.14
CA SER A 159 7.27 21.09 3.33
C SER A 159 6.90 20.87 1.85
N HIS A 160 7.87 20.57 1.00
CA HIS A 160 7.63 20.17 -0.38
C HIS A 160 7.81 18.66 -0.54
N ALA A 161 6.84 18.02 -1.18
CA ALA A 161 6.97 16.65 -1.65
C ALA A 161 7.65 16.65 -3.02
N ASP A 162 8.72 15.87 -3.16
CA ASP A 162 9.38 15.63 -4.46
C ASP A 162 9.07 14.21 -4.94
N LEU A 163 8.81 14.07 -6.25
CA LEU A 163 8.72 12.76 -6.90
C LEU A 163 10.13 12.23 -7.12
N PHE A 164 10.53 11.29 -6.27
CA PHE A 164 11.80 10.60 -6.33
C PHE A 164 11.76 9.49 -7.37
N LEU A 165 12.78 9.42 -8.24
CA LEU A 165 12.96 8.37 -9.24
C LEU A 165 14.31 7.68 -9.02
N PHE A 166 14.28 6.39 -8.71
CA PHE A 166 15.48 5.55 -8.60
C PHE A 166 15.46 4.47 -9.66
N THR A 167 16.59 4.29 -10.34
CA THR A 167 16.76 3.18 -11.28
C THR A 167 18.16 2.61 -11.19
N PHE A 168 18.25 1.30 -11.39
CA PHE A 168 19.53 0.61 -11.49
C PHE A 168 19.66 -0.11 -12.83
N SER A 169 20.90 -0.17 -13.32
CA SER A 169 21.27 -0.69 -14.62
C SER A 169 22.66 -1.35 -14.53
N PRO A 170 23.04 -2.24 -15.48
CA PRO A 170 22.25 -2.72 -16.63
C PRO A 170 21.29 -3.86 -16.27
N VAL A 171 20.08 -3.86 -16.83
CA VAL A 171 19.11 -4.97 -16.67
C VAL A 171 19.24 -6.00 -17.79
N GLN A 172 19.11 -5.56 -19.03
CA GLN A 172 19.08 -6.46 -20.19
C GLN A 172 20.38 -7.22 -20.36
N GLU A 173 21.52 -6.51 -20.28
CA GLU A 173 22.82 -7.15 -20.48
C GLU A 173 23.21 -8.07 -19.31
N PHE A 174 22.69 -7.81 -18.11
CA PHE A 174 22.83 -8.71 -16.99
C PHE A 174 22.08 -10.02 -17.24
N ILE A 175 20.79 -9.96 -17.61
CA ILE A 175 19.96 -11.15 -17.86
C ILE A 175 20.45 -11.94 -19.09
N LYS A 176 20.87 -11.25 -20.16
CA LYS A 176 21.37 -11.90 -21.40
C LYS A 176 22.69 -12.63 -21.21
N SER A 177 23.44 -12.36 -20.14
CA SER A 177 24.70 -13.06 -19.85
C SER A 177 24.51 -14.53 -19.44
N SER A 178 23.26 -14.95 -19.19
CA SER A 178 22.86 -16.29 -18.80
C SER A 178 23.07 -17.34 -19.89
N ARG A 179 23.60 -18.51 -19.51
CA ARG A 179 23.82 -19.65 -20.42
C ARG A 179 22.75 -20.74 -20.30
N LYS A 180 22.08 -20.82 -19.15
CA LYS A 180 21.00 -21.77 -18.85
C LYS A 180 19.73 -21.05 -18.42
N LEU A 181 18.59 -21.73 -18.51
CA LEU A 181 17.31 -21.21 -18.03
C LEU A 181 17.35 -20.87 -16.53
N LEU A 182 18.05 -21.68 -15.73
CA LEU A 182 18.21 -21.42 -14.30
C LEU A 182 19.01 -20.13 -14.05
N ASP A 183 20.05 -19.87 -14.84
CA ASP A 183 20.83 -18.63 -14.75
C ASP A 183 19.96 -17.42 -15.14
N PHE A 184 19.17 -17.57 -16.21
CA PHE A 184 18.22 -16.55 -16.66
C PHE A 184 17.19 -16.22 -15.58
N TRP A 185 16.54 -17.25 -15.00
CA TRP A 185 15.57 -17.08 -13.93
C TRP A 185 16.23 -16.46 -12.69
N SER A 186 17.39 -16.96 -12.26
CA SER A 186 18.11 -16.45 -11.08
C SER A 186 18.54 -15.00 -11.26
N GLY A 187 19.00 -14.64 -12.47
CA GLY A 187 19.35 -13.27 -12.82
C GLY A 187 18.16 -12.32 -12.76
N SER A 188 17.03 -12.73 -13.34
CA SER A 188 15.77 -11.96 -13.25
C SER A 188 15.28 -11.83 -11.81
N TYR A 189 15.34 -12.92 -11.04
CA TYR A 189 14.90 -12.95 -9.65
C TYR A 189 15.80 -12.09 -8.75
N LEU A 190 17.12 -12.08 -8.98
CA LEU A 190 18.04 -11.21 -8.25
C LEU A 190 17.71 -9.73 -8.44
N LEU A 191 17.44 -9.30 -9.68
CA LEU A 191 17.05 -7.91 -9.96
C LEU A 191 15.70 -7.55 -9.31
N HIS A 192 14.72 -8.45 -9.40
CA HIS A 192 13.45 -8.31 -8.68
C HIS A 192 13.67 -8.19 -7.17
N TYR A 193 14.49 -9.06 -6.58
CA TYR A 193 14.76 -9.08 -5.13
C TYR A 193 15.44 -7.78 -4.68
N LEU A 194 16.42 -7.29 -5.42
CA LEU A 194 17.07 -6.00 -5.15
C LEU A 194 16.05 -4.87 -5.19
N SER A 195 15.21 -4.80 -6.23
CA SER A 195 14.16 -3.79 -6.32
C SER A 195 13.17 -3.85 -5.16
N ALA A 196 12.67 -5.05 -4.84
CA ALA A 196 11.75 -5.25 -3.73
C ALA A 196 12.37 -4.82 -2.39
N ARG A 197 13.66 -5.14 -2.16
CA ARG A 197 14.38 -4.71 -0.94
C ARG A 197 14.58 -3.21 -0.86
N LEU A 198 14.84 -2.53 -1.98
CA LEU A 198 14.93 -1.08 -2.02
C LEU A 198 13.57 -0.43 -1.78
N CYS A 199 12.50 -0.98 -2.36
CA CYS A 199 11.14 -0.53 -2.07
C CYS A 199 10.79 -0.71 -0.58
N TRP A 200 11.15 -1.85 0.00
CA TRP A 200 10.97 -2.12 1.42
C TRP A 200 11.73 -1.11 2.29
N PHE A 201 12.98 -0.81 1.95
CA PHE A 201 13.77 0.21 2.66
C PHE A 201 13.12 1.61 2.62
N ILE A 202 12.52 1.99 1.48
CA ILE A 202 11.74 3.23 1.37
C ILE A 202 10.50 3.16 2.27
N ALA A 203 9.79 2.03 2.25
CA ALA A 203 8.59 1.82 3.04
C ALA A 203 8.84 1.84 4.55
N GLU A 204 9.96 1.29 5.02
CA GLU A 204 10.39 1.37 6.42
C GLU A 204 10.68 2.82 6.84
N ARG A 205 11.16 3.67 5.91
CA ARG A 205 11.54 5.05 6.22
C ARG A 205 10.37 6.03 6.18
N TYR A 206 9.52 5.92 5.18
CA TYR A 206 8.46 6.91 4.88
C TYR A 206 7.05 6.31 4.91
N GLY A 207 6.92 5.03 5.22
CA GLY A 207 5.67 4.29 5.15
C GLY A 207 5.44 3.63 3.79
N PRO A 208 4.62 2.57 3.73
CA PRO A 208 4.43 1.78 2.51
C PRO A 208 3.78 2.55 1.36
N ASP A 209 2.91 3.52 1.65
CA ASP A 209 2.27 4.36 0.63
C ASP A 209 3.25 5.30 -0.07
N ALA A 210 4.41 5.62 0.54
CA ALA A 210 5.40 6.49 -0.06
C ALA A 210 5.94 5.94 -1.40
N VAL A 211 5.91 4.61 -1.60
CA VAL A 211 6.31 3.98 -2.87
C VAL A 211 5.14 3.98 -3.85
N ILE A 212 5.20 4.87 -4.83
CA ILE A 212 4.18 5.04 -5.87
C ILE A 212 4.24 3.95 -6.94
N THR A 213 5.45 3.54 -7.33
CA THR A 213 5.64 2.45 -8.31
C THR A 213 6.93 1.69 -8.01
N PRO A 214 6.90 0.35 -7.98
CA PRO A 214 5.71 -0.52 -8.07
C PRO A 214 4.82 -0.45 -6.82
N SER A 215 3.53 -0.79 -6.96
CA SER A 215 2.66 -0.97 -5.79
C SER A 215 3.15 -2.14 -4.92
N LEU A 216 3.31 -1.88 -3.62
CA LEU A 216 3.70 -2.89 -2.64
C LEU A 216 2.51 -3.68 -2.12
N TRP A 217 1.30 -3.18 -2.33
CA TRP A 217 0.09 -3.72 -1.72
C TRP A 217 -0.21 -5.13 -2.23
N GLY A 218 -0.26 -6.07 -1.29
CA GLY A 218 -0.47 -7.48 -1.58
C GLY A 218 0.65 -8.11 -2.40
N GLN A 219 1.87 -7.60 -2.43
CA GLN A 219 2.97 -8.37 -3.03
C GLN A 219 3.42 -9.46 -2.04
N GLU A 220 3.40 -10.74 -2.43
CA GLU A 220 3.68 -11.83 -1.46
C GLU A 220 5.07 -11.72 -0.79
N ILE A 221 6.06 -11.18 -1.50
CA ILE A 221 7.39 -10.92 -0.91
C ILE A 221 7.35 -9.83 0.17
N ILE A 222 6.51 -8.81 0.00
CA ILE A 222 6.27 -7.75 0.98
C ILE A 222 5.49 -8.33 2.15
N ASP A 223 4.44 -9.12 1.88
CA ASP A 223 3.67 -9.82 2.92
C ASP A 223 4.54 -10.74 3.78
N ALA A 224 5.52 -11.42 3.16
CA ALA A 224 6.49 -12.25 3.88
C ALA A 224 7.42 -11.43 4.79
N TRP A 225 7.77 -10.19 4.41
CA TRP A 225 8.56 -9.30 5.27
C TRP A 225 7.72 -8.67 6.38
N ILE A 226 6.48 -8.27 6.10
CA ILE A 226 5.52 -7.84 7.14
C ILE A 226 5.33 -8.95 8.18
N LEU A 227 5.15 -10.20 7.75
CA LEU A 227 5.00 -11.33 8.67
C LEU A 227 6.29 -11.62 9.45
N LYS A 228 7.45 -11.36 8.86
CA LYS A 228 8.73 -11.51 9.54
C LYS A 228 8.91 -10.45 10.64
N GLU A 229 8.49 -9.21 10.38
CA GLU A 229 8.59 -8.08 11.31
C GLU A 229 7.51 -8.13 12.39
N TYR A 230 6.28 -8.50 12.00
CA TYR A 230 5.10 -8.62 12.86
C TYR A 230 4.51 -10.05 12.79
N PRO A 231 5.13 -11.04 13.46
CA PRO A 231 4.67 -12.43 13.39
C PRO A 231 3.22 -12.64 13.83
N ASP A 232 2.71 -11.81 14.73
CA ASP A 232 1.33 -11.88 15.20
C ASP A 232 0.29 -11.43 14.15
N PHE A 233 0.73 -10.82 13.05
CA PHE A 233 -0.14 -10.51 11.91
C PHE A 233 -0.52 -11.74 11.08
N GLU A 234 0.06 -12.92 11.38
CA GLU A 234 -0.26 -14.19 10.72
C GLU A 234 -1.77 -14.44 10.60
N GLN A 235 -2.53 -14.17 11.67
CA GLN A 235 -3.98 -14.39 11.68
C GLN A 235 -4.70 -13.54 10.62
N TYR A 236 -4.28 -12.29 10.42
CA TYR A 236 -4.90 -11.40 9.43
C TYR A 236 -4.59 -11.83 8.01
N PHE A 237 -3.37 -12.33 7.75
CA PHE A 237 -3.05 -12.95 6.45
C PHE A 237 -3.93 -14.17 6.16
N ARG A 238 -4.19 -14.99 7.18
CA ARG A 238 -5.10 -16.14 7.02
C ARG A 238 -6.54 -15.70 6.81
N GLU A 239 -6.96 -14.60 7.42
CA GLU A 239 -8.31 -14.04 7.29
C GLU A 239 -8.57 -13.45 5.91
N ILE A 240 -7.71 -12.55 5.44
CA ILE A 240 -7.87 -11.90 4.12
C ILE A 240 -7.83 -12.92 2.96
N ASP A 241 -7.20 -14.08 3.15
CA ASP A 241 -7.16 -15.15 2.15
C ASP A 241 -8.40 -16.07 2.15
N ARG A 242 -9.32 -15.95 3.12
CA ARG A 242 -10.54 -16.81 3.21
C ARG A 242 -11.45 -16.68 1.98
N LEU A 243 -11.48 -15.51 1.33
CA LEU A 243 -12.34 -15.24 0.18
C LEU A 243 -11.68 -15.50 -1.18
N GLY A 244 -10.48 -16.08 -1.19
CA GLY A 244 -9.92 -16.70 -2.41
C GLY A 244 -9.74 -15.74 -3.58
N ILE A 245 -9.51 -14.44 -3.32
CA ILE A 245 -9.25 -13.43 -4.38
C ILE A 245 -8.06 -13.84 -5.24
N ARG A 246 -7.14 -14.65 -4.69
CA ARG A 246 -5.91 -15.10 -5.36
C ARG A 246 -5.86 -16.58 -5.66
N ASN A 247 -6.47 -17.44 -4.83
CA ASN A 247 -6.53 -18.87 -5.05
C ASN A 247 -7.57 -19.52 -4.11
N ARG A 248 -8.55 -20.27 -4.64
CA ARG A 248 -9.59 -20.93 -3.81
C ARG A 248 -9.01 -22.06 -2.96
N ASP A 249 -7.88 -22.64 -3.38
CA ASP A 249 -7.26 -23.79 -2.73
C ASP A 249 -6.34 -23.41 -1.55
N ALA A 250 -6.23 -22.10 -1.25
CA ALA A 250 -5.28 -21.53 -0.28
C ALA A 250 -5.93 -20.94 0.99
N GLN A 251 -7.18 -21.30 1.29
CA GLN A 251 -7.92 -20.71 2.40
C GLN A 251 -7.17 -20.85 3.74
N GLY A 252 -6.95 -19.72 4.40
CA GLY A 252 -6.33 -19.69 5.73
C GLY A 252 -4.82 -19.98 5.73
N SER A 253 -4.10 -19.69 4.65
CA SER A 253 -2.63 -19.86 4.55
C SER A 253 -1.90 -18.51 4.50
N THR A 254 -0.57 -18.52 4.68
CA THR A 254 0.28 -17.33 4.45
C THR A 254 1.08 -17.49 3.16
N ALA A 255 1.64 -16.40 2.62
CA ALA A 255 2.53 -16.47 1.47
C ALA A 255 3.71 -17.45 1.71
N VAL A 256 4.26 -17.45 2.92
CA VAL A 256 5.37 -18.32 3.32
C VAL A 256 4.95 -19.78 3.38
N SER A 257 3.81 -20.09 4.02
CA SER A 257 3.34 -21.48 4.14
C SER A 257 2.99 -22.04 2.76
N ARG A 258 2.32 -21.25 1.90
CA ARG A 258 2.01 -21.67 0.51
C ARG A 258 3.25 -22.01 -0.29
N PHE A 259 4.33 -21.25 -0.11
CA PHE A 259 5.57 -21.52 -0.81
C PHE A 259 6.26 -22.79 -0.29
N GLN A 260 6.30 -22.98 1.03
CA GLN A 260 6.86 -24.18 1.67
C GLN A 260 6.12 -25.45 1.26
N ASP A 261 4.78 -25.38 1.22
CA ASP A 261 3.89 -26.47 0.83
C ASP A 261 3.84 -26.68 -0.69
N ARG A 262 4.55 -25.85 -1.47
CA ARG A 262 4.55 -25.83 -2.94
C ARG A 262 3.17 -25.60 -3.55
N ALA A 263 2.25 -24.99 -2.80
CA ALA A 263 0.93 -24.58 -3.25
C ALA A 263 0.97 -23.27 -4.09
N SER A 264 2.01 -22.46 -3.93
CA SER A 264 2.25 -21.23 -4.71
C SER A 264 3.73 -21.09 -5.07
N THR A 265 3.98 -20.50 -6.25
CA THR A 265 5.32 -20.14 -6.73
C THR A 265 5.52 -18.62 -6.78
N SER A 266 4.60 -17.83 -6.21
CA SER A 266 4.66 -16.37 -6.31
C SER A 266 5.90 -15.78 -5.60
N LEU A 267 6.33 -16.34 -4.46
CA LEU A 267 7.64 -15.99 -3.86
C LEU A 267 8.87 -16.35 -4.72
N SER A 268 8.70 -17.12 -5.80
CA SER A 268 9.76 -17.39 -6.79
C SER A 268 9.54 -16.68 -8.13
N THR A 269 8.52 -15.84 -8.23
CA THR A 269 8.17 -15.11 -9.45
C THR A 269 8.72 -13.69 -9.40
N ALA A 270 9.51 -13.33 -10.41
CA ALA A 270 10.08 -11.98 -10.52
C ALA A 270 9.01 -10.99 -11.02
N GLY A 271 8.57 -10.06 -10.16
CA GLY A 271 7.53 -9.08 -10.49
C GLY A 271 7.90 -7.60 -10.30
N PHE A 272 9.01 -7.30 -9.62
CA PHE A 272 9.39 -5.92 -9.33
C PHE A 272 10.29 -5.36 -10.44
N PRO A 273 10.00 -4.15 -10.98
CA PRO A 273 10.81 -3.50 -12.01
C PRO A 273 12.11 -2.93 -11.44
N ASN A 274 13.05 -2.53 -12.30
CA ASN A 274 14.28 -1.84 -11.91
C ASN A 274 14.12 -0.32 -11.79
N VAL A 275 12.88 0.17 -11.84
CA VAL A 275 12.51 1.58 -11.73
C VAL A 275 11.57 1.71 -10.55
N ILE A 276 11.93 2.56 -9.60
CA ILE A 276 11.19 2.82 -8.39
C ILE A 276 10.86 4.30 -8.36
N THR A 277 9.59 4.64 -8.11
CA THR A 277 9.18 6.01 -7.84
C THR A 277 8.57 6.11 -6.46
N ALA A 278 8.93 7.16 -5.73
CA ALA A 278 8.41 7.41 -4.38
C ALA A 278 8.15 8.90 -4.17
N LEU A 279 7.29 9.24 -3.21
CA LEU A 279 7.18 10.60 -2.68
C LEU A 279 8.05 10.73 -1.44
N VAL A 280 8.93 11.73 -1.43
CA VAL A 280 9.84 11.98 -0.32
C VAL A 280 9.83 13.47 0.05
N PRO A 281 10.15 13.83 1.30
CA PRO A 281 10.38 15.22 1.67
C PRO A 281 11.58 15.80 0.91
N ARG A 282 11.42 17.00 0.33
CA ARG A 282 12.45 17.68 -0.48
C ARG A 282 13.79 17.81 0.25
N GLU A 283 13.76 18.17 1.52
CA GLU A 283 14.94 18.35 2.36
C GLU A 283 15.71 17.05 2.61
N GLU A 284 15.03 15.91 2.59
CA GLU A 284 15.66 14.59 2.80
C GLU A 284 16.06 13.92 1.48
N ALA A 285 15.50 14.36 0.34
CA ALA A 285 15.59 13.67 -0.94
C ALA A 285 17.03 13.36 -1.38
N LYS A 286 17.96 14.29 -1.18
CA LYS A 286 19.37 14.12 -1.59
C LYS A 286 20.09 13.10 -0.72
N ASP A 287 19.99 13.26 0.60
CA ASP A 287 20.68 12.38 1.55
C ASP A 287 20.10 10.96 1.45
N PHE A 288 18.78 10.86 1.32
CA PHE A 288 18.10 9.59 1.10
C PHE A 288 18.52 8.89 -0.20
N ALA A 289 18.80 9.63 -1.28
CA ALA A 289 19.32 9.05 -2.52
C ALA A 289 20.69 8.38 -2.33
N GLU A 290 21.55 8.99 -1.52
CA GLU A 290 22.86 8.44 -1.17
C GLU A 290 22.71 7.20 -0.29
N GLU A 291 21.84 7.24 0.71
CA GLU A 291 21.50 6.09 1.57
C GLU A 291 20.97 4.90 0.77
N LEU A 292 19.98 5.12 -0.11
CA LEU A 292 19.40 4.08 -0.95
C LEU A 292 20.44 3.44 -1.89
N THR A 293 21.36 4.26 -2.42
CA THR A 293 22.49 3.78 -3.22
C THR A 293 23.44 2.90 -2.40
N GLN A 294 23.72 3.30 -1.16
CA GLN A 294 24.57 2.53 -0.25
C GLN A 294 23.90 1.21 0.14
N GLU A 295 22.59 1.21 0.41
CA GLU A 295 21.84 0.00 0.74
C GLU A 295 21.85 -0.97 -0.44
N MET A 296 21.65 -0.52 -1.69
CA MET A 296 21.78 -1.38 -2.87
C MET A 296 23.16 -2.05 -2.96
N ARG A 297 24.24 -1.27 -2.75
CA ARG A 297 25.62 -1.78 -2.80
C ARG A 297 25.90 -2.76 -1.66
N LYS A 298 25.34 -2.50 -0.48
CA LYS A 298 25.46 -3.36 0.68
C LYS A 298 24.74 -4.69 0.43
N LEU A 299 23.48 -4.67 0.00
CA LEU A 299 22.71 -5.86 -0.36
C LEU A 299 23.43 -6.72 -1.40
N TRP A 300 23.97 -6.09 -2.46
CA TRP A 300 24.74 -6.80 -3.47
C TRP A 300 25.96 -7.54 -2.90
N LYS A 301 26.75 -6.85 -2.05
CA LYS A 301 27.93 -7.43 -1.40
C LYS A 301 27.57 -8.53 -0.40
N GLU A 302 26.49 -8.36 0.36
CA GLU A 302 26.01 -9.37 1.32
C GLU A 302 25.60 -10.66 0.61
N ILE A 303 24.86 -10.54 -0.50
CA ILE A 303 24.49 -11.71 -1.32
C ILE A 303 25.74 -12.40 -1.84
N GLY A 304 26.69 -11.65 -2.40
CA GLY A 304 27.95 -12.22 -2.91
C GLY A 304 28.78 -12.91 -1.82
N THR A 305 28.82 -12.35 -0.61
CA THR A 305 29.52 -12.94 0.53
C THR A 305 28.86 -14.25 0.95
N LYS A 306 27.52 -14.26 1.12
CA LYS A 306 26.76 -15.48 1.47
C LYS A 306 26.93 -16.58 0.42
N VAL A 307 26.95 -16.22 -0.86
CA VAL A 307 27.20 -17.18 -1.94
C VAL A 307 28.61 -17.74 -1.86
N ARG A 308 29.63 -16.89 -1.67
CA ARG A 308 31.02 -17.33 -1.47
C ARG A 308 31.12 -18.31 -0.31
N ASP A 309 30.58 -17.96 0.84
CA ASP A 309 30.66 -18.78 2.05
C ASP A 309 29.88 -20.10 1.93
N HIS A 310 28.90 -20.18 1.03
CA HIS A 310 28.18 -21.42 0.72
C HIS A 310 28.97 -22.36 -0.20
N ILE A 311 29.86 -21.83 -1.05
CA ILE A 311 30.64 -22.61 -2.02
C ILE A 311 32.07 -22.93 -1.57
N THR A 312 32.58 -22.25 -0.54
CA THR A 312 33.88 -22.50 0.10
C THR A 312 33.74 -23.35 1.34
#